data_AF-A0A520IQM8-F1
#
_entry.id   AF-A0A520IQM8-F1
#
_cell.length_a   1.000
_cell.length_b   1.000
_cell.length_c   1.000
_cell.angle_alpha   90.00
_cell.angle_beta   90.00
_cell.angle_gamma   90.00
#
_symmetry.space_group_name_H-M   'P 1'
#
loop_
_entity.id
_entity.type
_entity.pdbx_description
1 polymer ?
#
loop_
_entity_poly.entity_id
_entity_poly.type
_entity_poly.pdbx_seq_one_letter_code
_entity_poly.pdbx_strand_id
1 'polypeptide(L)'
;MSLPLPSEAQARVVKFSQSGPQKGVLKVIAPAGSGKTTTLLMVTLANAGKKILYVAFNREIARSAKVKFNGYADALTINAYVRRLLIQESTAYERRIALFEEKSRDGFWGNSSRVEKFYYDRIKEIEPKTFDLEETDESEPVNMDVAALTLRRILGFAKSSAVTVEEYLKDKTDKDPLLDQVIKKAAVKFWEMFLSNSCLWPLDFLVQVKLAQTSGILERALGSYAIVLFDEAQDASDVVLGAMKNADTKIIYVGDPHQHIYGFTGTVDAFEKIDGPVAELTESYRFGQAIADVCNK
;
A
#
# COMPACT_ATOMS: atom_id res chain seq x y z
N MET A 1 30.48 6.43 10.90
CA MET A 1 30.19 7.35 9.79
C MET A 1 29.99 8.74 10.39
N SER A 2 30.76 9.75 9.99
CA SER A 2 30.57 11.13 10.45
C SER A 2 29.45 11.77 9.63
N LEU A 3 28.32 12.11 10.24
CA LEU A 3 27.28 12.87 9.57
C LEU A 3 27.58 14.37 9.61
N PRO A 4 27.16 15.15 8.59
CA PRO A 4 27.23 16.60 8.66
C PRO A 4 26.34 17.12 9.80
N LEU A 5 26.61 18.35 10.24
CA LEU A 5 25.70 19.05 11.15
C LEU A 5 24.32 19.19 10.48
N PRO A 6 23.23 18.87 11.19
CA PRO A 6 21.90 18.97 10.62
C PRO A 6 21.51 20.42 10.38
N SER A 7 20.83 20.70 9.26
CA SER A 7 20.10 21.96 9.10
C SER A 7 18.99 22.08 10.14
N GLU A 8 18.43 23.28 10.32
CA GLU A 8 17.34 23.48 11.29
C GLU A 8 16.12 22.58 10.96
N ALA A 9 15.81 22.41 9.67
CA ALA A 9 14.73 21.53 9.23
C ALA A 9 15.02 20.06 9.55
N GLN A 10 16.25 19.59 9.31
CA GLN A 10 16.66 18.23 9.66
C GLN A 10 16.62 18.00 11.18
N ALA A 11 17.05 18.99 11.97
CA ALA A 11 16.98 18.94 13.42
C ALA A 11 15.54 18.85 13.94
N ARG A 12 14.57 19.52 13.29
CA ARG A 12 13.13 19.38 13.62
C ARG A 12 12.63 17.95 13.37
N VAL A 13 13.01 17.33 12.27
CA VAL A 13 12.65 15.93 11.96
C VAL A 13 13.21 14.97 13.02
N VAL A 14 14.48 15.16 13.40
CA VAL A 14 15.12 14.37 14.48
C VAL A 14 14.40 14.58 15.81
N LYS A 15 14.09 15.82 16.19
CA LYS A 15 13.39 16.13 17.44
C LYS A 15 12.01 15.46 17.52
N PHE A 16 11.25 15.48 16.42
CA PHE A 16 9.96 14.78 16.33
C PHE A 16 10.10 13.27 16.57
N SER A 17 11.14 12.66 16.01
CA SER A 17 11.38 11.22 16.19
C SER A 17 11.64 10.83 17.65
N GLN A 18 12.33 11.69 18.41
CA GLN A 18 12.73 11.42 19.80
C GLN A 18 11.66 11.76 20.85
N SER A 19 10.83 12.78 20.59
CA SER A 19 9.91 13.36 21.58
C SER A 19 8.44 13.25 21.18
N GLY A 20 7.52 13.42 22.12
CA GLY A 20 6.07 13.32 21.87
C GLY A 20 5.50 11.89 22.00
N PRO A 21 4.20 11.72 21.67
CA PRO A 21 3.47 10.47 21.85
C PRO A 21 4.04 9.33 21.00
N GLN A 22 3.71 8.08 21.38
CA GLN A 22 4.10 6.87 20.64
C GLN A 22 3.52 6.85 19.22
N LYS A 23 2.29 7.37 19.04
CA LYS A 23 1.66 7.59 17.73
C LYS A 23 1.83 9.03 17.29
N GLY A 24 2.31 9.24 16.07
CA GLY A 24 2.45 10.58 15.51
C GLY A 24 2.80 10.56 14.03
N VAL A 25 2.45 11.62 13.31
CA VAL A 25 2.75 11.76 11.88
C VAL A 25 3.57 13.02 11.63
N LEU A 26 4.59 12.91 10.79
CA LEU A 26 5.32 14.06 10.23
C LEU A 26 5.48 13.87 8.73
N LYS A 27 5.13 14.91 7.97
CA LYS A 27 5.43 15.02 6.54
C LYS A 27 6.74 15.76 6.35
N VAL A 28 7.63 15.20 5.55
CA VAL A 28 8.91 15.83 5.19
C VAL A 28 8.92 16.03 3.68
N ILE A 29 8.71 17.28 3.27
CA ILE A 29 8.84 17.68 1.88
C ILE A 29 10.33 17.89 1.61
N ALA A 30 10.85 17.15 0.65
CA ALA A 30 12.28 17.04 0.44
C ALA A 30 12.57 17.00 -1.07
N PRO A 31 12.77 18.16 -1.72
CA PRO A 31 13.12 18.23 -3.13
C PRO A 31 14.41 17.49 -3.50
N ALA A 32 14.66 17.32 -4.80
CA ALA A 32 15.88 16.68 -5.29
C ALA A 32 17.14 17.28 -4.65
N GLY A 33 17.99 16.43 -4.08
CA GLY A 33 19.27 16.87 -3.49
C GLY A 33 19.17 17.44 -2.08
N SER A 34 17.99 17.46 -1.46
CA SER A 34 17.77 18.05 -0.12
C SER A 34 18.27 17.23 1.07
N GLY A 35 18.89 16.07 0.80
CA GLY A 35 19.42 15.19 1.83
C GLY A 35 18.36 14.30 2.50
N LYS A 36 17.32 13.86 1.78
CA LYS A 36 16.32 12.84 2.23
C LYS A 36 16.98 11.70 3.01
N THR A 37 17.87 10.96 2.36
CA THR A 37 18.54 9.78 2.94
C THR A 37 19.40 10.16 4.15
N THR A 38 20.10 11.29 4.10
CA THR A 38 20.91 11.79 5.23
C THR A 38 20.03 12.08 6.44
N THR A 39 18.89 12.73 6.22
CA THR A 39 17.90 13.06 7.27
C THR A 39 17.34 11.80 7.90
N LEU A 40 16.95 10.81 7.09
CA LEU A 40 16.47 9.51 7.58
C LEU A 40 17.56 8.78 8.38
N LEU A 41 18.83 8.86 7.96
CA LEU A 41 19.95 8.29 8.71
C LEU A 41 20.15 9.01 10.05
N MET A 42 20.06 10.35 10.09
CA MET A 42 20.07 11.12 11.35
C MET A 42 18.97 10.65 12.30
N VAL A 43 17.75 10.42 11.80
CA VAL A 43 16.65 9.87 12.61
C VAL A 43 17.00 8.49 13.18
N THR A 44 17.52 7.59 12.36
CA THR A 44 17.86 6.23 12.83
C THR A 44 18.96 6.25 13.89
N LEU A 45 20.02 7.05 13.71
CA LEU A 45 21.11 7.19 14.69
C LEU A 45 20.64 7.85 15.99
N ALA A 46 19.80 8.88 15.90
CA ALA A 46 19.24 9.57 17.06
C ALA A 46 18.29 8.69 17.89
N ASN A 47 17.84 7.57 17.34
CA ASN A 47 16.96 6.59 17.98
C ASN A 47 17.62 5.21 18.06
N ALA A 48 18.96 5.16 18.16
CA ALA A 48 19.70 3.91 18.30
C ALA A 48 19.12 3.03 19.43
N GLY A 49 18.99 1.73 19.16
CA GLY A 49 18.39 0.75 20.08
C GLY A 49 16.87 0.64 19.98
N LYS A 50 16.16 1.55 19.30
CA LYS A 50 14.74 1.38 18.98
C LYS A 50 14.56 0.53 17.73
N LYS A 51 13.44 -0.20 17.65
CA LYS A 51 13.05 -0.93 16.44
C LYS A 51 12.52 0.07 15.40
N ILE A 52 13.19 0.21 14.27
CA ILE A 52 12.81 1.13 13.19
C ILE A 52 12.58 0.36 11.89
N LEU A 53 11.51 0.70 11.18
CA LEU A 53 11.22 0.20 9.84
C LEU A 53 11.48 1.31 8.82
N TYR A 54 12.27 1.04 7.80
CA TYR A 54 12.39 1.85 6.60
C TYR A 54 11.62 1.18 5.46
N VAL A 55 10.61 1.88 4.96
CA VAL A 55 9.77 1.47 3.83
C VAL A 55 10.21 2.21 2.58
N ALA A 56 10.71 1.44 1.63
CA ALA A 56 11.08 1.91 0.30
C ALA A 56 9.94 1.75 -0.70
N PHE A 57 9.84 2.65 -1.66
CA PHE A 57 8.92 2.52 -2.79
C PHE A 57 9.24 1.32 -3.70
N ASN A 58 10.52 1.12 -4.05
CA ASN A 58 10.94 0.05 -4.95
C ASN A 58 12.08 -0.82 -4.38
N ARG A 59 12.34 -1.96 -5.05
CA ARG A 59 13.32 -2.97 -4.61
C ARG A 59 14.76 -2.46 -4.61
N GLU A 60 15.13 -1.58 -5.55
CA GLU A 60 16.48 -1.03 -5.63
C GLU A 60 16.76 -0.05 -4.49
N ILE A 61 15.79 0.82 -4.17
CA ILE A 61 15.85 1.69 -2.99
C ILE A 61 15.96 0.84 -1.72
N ALA A 62 15.12 -0.20 -1.56
CA ALA A 62 15.18 -1.11 -0.41
C ALA A 62 16.56 -1.78 -0.28
N ARG A 63 17.15 -2.24 -1.39
CA ARG A 63 18.47 -2.88 -1.41
C ARG A 63 19.58 -1.92 -0.97
N SER A 64 19.56 -0.69 -1.49
CA SER A 64 20.51 0.36 -1.10
C SER A 64 20.34 0.73 0.37
N ALA A 65 19.10 0.91 0.81
CA ALA A 65 18.74 1.24 2.18
C ALA A 65 19.20 0.15 3.16
N LYS A 66 19.06 -1.13 2.81
CA LYS A 66 19.51 -2.24 3.66
C LYS A 66 21.00 -2.17 4.00
N VAL A 67 21.84 -1.69 3.08
CA VAL A 67 23.27 -1.48 3.35
C VAL A 67 23.47 -0.24 4.22
N LYS A 68 22.81 0.87 3.89
CA LYS A 68 22.97 2.17 4.57
C LYS A 68 22.47 2.16 6.02
N PHE A 69 21.35 1.49 6.28
CA PHE A 69 20.70 1.41 7.60
C PHE A 69 21.01 0.11 8.34
N ASN A 70 22.02 -0.66 7.90
CA ASN A 70 22.37 -1.92 8.52
C ASN A 70 22.67 -1.75 10.02
N GLY A 71 21.99 -2.50 10.87
CA GLY A 71 22.08 -2.38 12.33
C GLY A 71 21.28 -1.24 12.95
N TYR A 72 20.60 -0.41 12.15
CA TYR A 72 19.83 0.75 12.61
C TYR A 72 18.34 0.68 12.24
N ALA A 73 17.97 0.06 11.11
CA ALA A 73 16.58 -0.14 10.71
C ALA A 73 16.41 -1.38 9.81
N ASP A 74 15.22 -1.99 9.87
CA ASP A 74 14.78 -2.97 8.86
C ASP A 74 14.42 -2.23 7.57
N ALA A 75 15.05 -2.55 6.44
CA ALA A 75 14.80 -1.85 5.17
C ALA A 75 14.16 -2.76 4.10
N LEU A 76 12.90 -2.49 3.75
CA LEU A 76 12.06 -3.34 2.90
C LEU A 76 11.16 -2.49 1.98
N THR A 77 10.58 -3.09 0.92
CA THR A 77 9.37 -2.52 0.32
C THR A 77 8.13 -2.95 1.09
N ILE A 78 7.03 -2.19 1.00
CA ILE A 78 5.77 -2.56 1.67
C ILE A 78 5.26 -3.93 1.22
N ASN A 79 5.36 -4.23 -0.09
CA ASN A 79 4.97 -5.53 -0.65
C ASN A 79 5.83 -6.68 -0.08
N ALA A 80 7.14 -6.47 0.04
CA ALA A 80 8.02 -7.49 0.62
C ALA A 80 7.74 -7.69 2.12
N TYR A 81 7.38 -6.63 2.83
CA TYR A 81 7.02 -6.71 4.24
C TYR A 81 5.71 -7.47 4.44
N VAL A 82 4.64 -7.06 3.75
CA VAL A 82 3.33 -7.71 3.76
C VAL A 82 3.44 -9.20 3.40
N ARG A 83 4.17 -9.54 2.34
CA ARG A 83 4.40 -10.94 1.94
C ARG A 83 4.94 -11.78 3.10
N ARG A 84 5.92 -11.25 3.85
CA ARG A 84 6.49 -11.95 5.02
C ARG A 84 5.47 -12.12 6.12
N LEU A 85 4.69 -11.08 6.42
CA LEU A 85 3.66 -11.13 7.46
C LEU A 85 2.61 -12.19 7.11
N LEU A 86 2.07 -12.19 5.89
CA LEU A 86 1.07 -13.18 5.47
C LEU A 86 1.59 -14.62 5.55
N ILE A 87 2.83 -14.88 5.14
CA ILE A 87 3.44 -16.23 5.23
C ILE A 87 3.61 -16.67 6.69
N GLN A 88 3.91 -15.74 7.60
CA GLN A 88 4.00 -16.03 9.03
C GLN A 88 2.65 -16.35 9.66
N GLU A 89 1.57 -15.77 9.12
CA GLU A 89 0.20 -15.96 9.62
C GLU A 89 -0.39 -17.33 9.21
N SER A 90 -0.10 -17.81 7.98
CA SER A 90 -0.65 -19.10 7.52
C SER A 90 0.09 -19.68 6.30
N THR A 91 0.29 -20.99 6.31
CA THR A 91 0.80 -21.75 5.14
C THR A 91 -0.15 -21.67 3.94
N ALA A 92 -1.43 -21.36 4.14
CA ALA A 92 -2.36 -21.13 3.03
C ALA A 92 -1.94 -19.91 2.21
N TYR A 93 -1.53 -18.81 2.86
CA TYR A 93 -1.04 -17.62 2.16
C TYR A 93 0.23 -17.91 1.36
N GLU A 94 1.16 -18.68 1.93
CA GLU A 94 2.39 -19.09 1.23
C GLU A 94 2.06 -19.83 -0.08
N ARG A 95 1.17 -20.82 -0.02
CA ARG A 95 0.74 -21.58 -1.21
C ARG A 95 0.11 -20.69 -2.28
N ARG A 96 -0.75 -19.76 -1.87
CA ARG A 96 -1.46 -18.84 -2.79
C ARG A 96 -0.53 -17.83 -3.46
N ILE A 97 0.48 -17.36 -2.74
CA ILE A 97 1.52 -16.47 -3.27
C ILE A 97 2.41 -17.24 -4.25
N ALA A 98 2.81 -18.48 -3.90
CA ALA A 98 3.57 -19.34 -4.82
C ALA A 98 2.81 -19.62 -6.12
N LEU A 99 1.50 -19.88 -6.04
CA LEU A 99 0.65 -20.08 -7.22
C LEU A 99 0.57 -18.82 -8.10
N PHE A 100 0.54 -17.62 -7.51
CA PHE A 100 0.59 -16.37 -8.28
C PHE A 100 1.93 -16.22 -9.02
N GLU A 101 3.03 -16.52 -8.34
CA GLU A 101 4.39 -16.46 -8.91
C GLU A 101 4.58 -17.49 -10.04
N GLU A 102 4.08 -18.71 -9.88
CA GLU A 102 4.07 -19.76 -10.92
C GLU A 102 3.32 -19.28 -12.17
N LYS A 103 2.07 -18.83 -12.01
CA LYS A 103 1.26 -18.29 -13.11
C LYS A 103 1.92 -17.09 -13.79
N SER A 104 2.65 -16.27 -13.03
CA SER A 104 3.39 -15.13 -13.59
C SER A 104 4.49 -15.55 -14.55
N ARG A 105 5.20 -16.65 -14.27
CA ARG A 105 6.27 -17.18 -15.13
C ARG A 105 5.72 -17.70 -16.47
N ASP A 106 4.51 -18.23 -16.45
CA ASP A 106 3.82 -18.74 -17.65
C ASP A 106 3.09 -17.65 -18.45
N GLY A 107 3.35 -16.37 -18.14
CA GLY A 107 2.71 -15.22 -18.77
C GLY A 107 1.19 -15.17 -18.58
N PHE A 108 0.64 -15.88 -17.58
CA PHE A 108 -0.80 -15.98 -17.34
C PHE A 108 -1.45 -14.60 -17.24
N TRP A 109 -0.88 -13.74 -16.41
CA TRP A 109 -1.40 -12.40 -16.12
C TRP A 109 -1.25 -11.41 -17.28
N GLY A 110 -0.47 -11.75 -18.31
CA GLY A 110 -0.32 -10.95 -19.52
C GLY A 110 -1.41 -11.20 -20.58
N ASN A 111 -2.31 -12.18 -20.36
CA ASN A 111 -3.36 -12.54 -21.31
C ASN A 111 -4.74 -12.23 -20.72
N SER A 112 -5.39 -11.19 -21.20
CA SER A 112 -6.66 -10.69 -20.67
C SER A 112 -7.76 -11.76 -20.67
N SER A 113 -7.88 -12.57 -21.73
CA SER A 113 -8.91 -13.62 -21.81
C SER A 113 -8.69 -14.74 -20.78
N ARG A 114 -7.43 -15.11 -20.49
CA ARG A 114 -7.11 -16.07 -19.41
C ARG A 114 -7.49 -15.52 -18.05
N VAL A 115 -7.21 -14.24 -17.83
CA VAL A 115 -7.52 -13.55 -16.56
C VAL A 115 -9.02 -13.40 -16.37
N GLU A 116 -9.75 -12.93 -17.38
CA GLU A 116 -11.22 -12.82 -17.37
C GLU A 116 -11.88 -14.17 -17.10
N LYS A 117 -11.48 -15.22 -17.83
CA LYS A 117 -11.98 -16.57 -17.60
C LYS A 117 -11.70 -17.06 -16.18
N PHE A 118 -10.49 -16.83 -15.67
CA PHE A 118 -10.15 -17.23 -14.31
C PHE A 118 -11.09 -16.61 -13.28
N TYR A 119 -11.30 -15.29 -13.34
CA TYR A 119 -12.18 -14.61 -12.39
C TYR A 119 -13.65 -15.00 -12.56
N TYR A 120 -14.11 -15.23 -13.80
CA TYR A 120 -15.44 -15.77 -14.06
C TYR A 120 -15.63 -17.15 -13.42
N ASP A 121 -14.69 -18.07 -13.63
CA ASP A 121 -14.73 -19.41 -13.03
C ASP A 121 -14.75 -19.32 -11.49
N ARG A 122 -14.00 -18.38 -10.89
CA ARG A 122 -14.00 -18.13 -9.44
C ARG A 122 -15.34 -17.61 -8.92
N ILE A 123 -16.03 -16.75 -9.66
CA ILE A 123 -17.34 -16.23 -9.24
C ILE A 123 -18.39 -17.34 -9.34
N LYS A 124 -18.28 -18.25 -10.30
CA LYS A 124 -19.13 -19.44 -10.37
C LYS A 124 -18.92 -20.42 -9.21
N GLU A 125 -17.75 -20.41 -8.57
CA GLU A 125 -17.50 -21.18 -7.34
C GLU A 125 -18.24 -20.59 -6.12
N ILE A 126 -18.69 -19.33 -6.17
CA ILE A 126 -19.50 -18.72 -5.11
C ILE A 126 -20.93 -19.27 -5.20
N GLU A 127 -21.47 -19.76 -4.09
CA GLU A 127 -22.76 -20.49 -4.07
C GLU A 127 -23.87 -19.74 -4.84
N PRO A 128 -24.59 -20.39 -5.77
CA PRO A 128 -25.66 -19.74 -6.53
C PRO A 128 -26.80 -19.20 -5.65
N LYS A 129 -27.06 -19.82 -4.49
CA LYS A 129 -28.07 -19.38 -3.53
C LYS A 129 -27.76 -18.03 -2.89
N THR A 130 -26.48 -17.62 -2.89
CA THR A 130 -26.07 -16.35 -2.27
C THR A 130 -26.60 -15.11 -3.00
N PHE A 131 -27.08 -15.27 -4.22
CA PHE A 131 -27.58 -14.16 -5.01
C PHE A 131 -29.02 -13.78 -4.65
N ASP A 132 -29.81 -14.69 -4.03
CA ASP A 132 -31.21 -14.51 -3.59
C ASP A 132 -31.93 -13.46 -4.46
N LEU A 133 -32.04 -13.78 -5.75
CA LEU A 133 -32.86 -13.03 -6.68
C LEU A 133 -34.18 -13.77 -6.71
N GLU A 134 -35.21 -13.18 -6.11
CA GLU A 134 -36.57 -13.67 -6.24
C GLU A 134 -36.90 -13.78 -7.73
N GLU A 135 -37.09 -15.01 -8.20
CA GLU A 135 -37.73 -15.37 -9.48
C GLU A 135 -37.34 -14.51 -10.70
N THR A 136 -36.13 -14.72 -11.23
CA THR A 136 -35.86 -14.38 -12.64
C THR A 136 -35.75 -15.65 -13.46
N ASP A 137 -36.67 -15.81 -14.41
CA ASP A 137 -36.72 -16.87 -15.42
C ASP A 137 -35.31 -17.25 -15.95
N GLU A 138 -34.97 -18.53 -15.78
CA GLU A 138 -34.04 -19.40 -16.53
C GLU A 138 -32.65 -18.91 -17.00
N SER A 139 -32.19 -17.71 -16.67
CA SER A 139 -30.82 -17.26 -17.00
C SER A 139 -29.87 -17.40 -15.82
N GLU A 140 -28.64 -17.91 -16.05
CA GLU A 140 -27.57 -17.92 -15.04
C GLU A 140 -27.39 -16.49 -14.49
N PRO A 141 -27.60 -16.24 -13.18
CA PRO A 141 -27.50 -14.89 -12.61
C PRO A 141 -26.07 -14.32 -12.66
N VAL A 142 -25.09 -15.18 -12.95
CA VAL A 142 -23.68 -14.84 -13.12
C VAL A 142 -23.29 -15.07 -14.58
N ASN A 143 -23.12 -13.99 -15.31
CA ASN A 143 -22.55 -13.98 -16.65
C ASN A 143 -21.18 -13.29 -16.66
N MET A 144 -20.58 -13.15 -17.84
CA MET A 144 -19.25 -12.55 -17.99
C MET A 144 -19.22 -11.07 -17.57
N ASP A 145 -20.32 -10.34 -17.79
CA ASP A 145 -20.42 -8.92 -17.43
C ASP A 145 -20.48 -8.74 -15.91
N VAL A 146 -21.30 -9.54 -15.22
CA VAL A 146 -21.35 -9.60 -13.76
C VAL A 146 -19.95 -9.89 -13.22
N ALA A 147 -19.27 -10.90 -13.79
CA ALA A 147 -17.93 -11.26 -13.34
C ALA A 147 -16.90 -10.13 -13.52
N ALA A 148 -16.91 -9.47 -14.67
CA ALA A 148 -16.02 -8.36 -14.96
C ALA A 148 -16.29 -7.15 -14.05
N LEU A 149 -17.57 -6.84 -13.78
CA LEU A 149 -17.96 -5.74 -12.91
C LEU A 149 -17.62 -6.03 -11.44
N THR A 150 -17.90 -7.24 -10.96
CA THR A 150 -17.48 -7.71 -9.62
C THR A 150 -15.97 -7.62 -9.45
N LEU A 151 -15.20 -8.09 -10.42
CA LEU A 151 -13.73 -7.97 -10.39
C LEU A 151 -13.29 -6.51 -10.33
N ARG A 152 -13.90 -5.63 -11.14
CA ARG A 152 -13.60 -4.19 -11.12
C ARG A 152 -13.89 -3.58 -9.75
N ARG A 153 -14.99 -3.96 -9.10
CA ARG A 153 -15.33 -3.52 -7.73
C ARG A 153 -14.28 -4.01 -6.72
N ILE A 154 -13.88 -5.27 -6.78
CA ILE A 154 -12.90 -5.86 -5.86
C ILE A 154 -11.51 -5.27 -6.04
N LEU A 155 -11.04 -5.10 -7.28
CA LEU A 155 -9.74 -4.45 -7.54
C LEU A 155 -9.76 -2.99 -7.12
N GLY A 156 -10.90 -2.29 -7.31
CA GLY A 156 -11.08 -0.94 -6.80
C GLY A 156 -11.05 -0.89 -5.26
N PHE A 157 -11.73 -1.82 -4.59
CA PHE A 157 -11.67 -1.96 -3.14
C PHE A 157 -10.24 -2.21 -2.66
N ALA A 158 -9.51 -3.11 -3.32
CA ALA A 158 -8.14 -3.47 -2.97
C ALA A 158 -7.15 -2.30 -3.10
N LYS A 159 -7.44 -1.32 -3.98
CA LYS A 159 -6.66 -0.07 -4.09
C LYS A 159 -7.06 0.98 -3.06
N SER A 160 -8.31 0.95 -2.58
CA SER A 160 -8.86 1.96 -1.67
C SER A 160 -8.39 1.80 -0.23
N SER A 161 -8.58 2.85 0.58
CA SER A 161 -8.34 2.83 2.03
C SER A 161 -9.47 2.21 2.85
N ALA A 162 -10.66 1.95 2.26
CA ALA A 162 -11.84 1.43 2.95
C ALA A 162 -11.56 0.07 3.62
N VAL A 163 -12.09 -0.22 4.80
CA VAL A 163 -11.75 -1.46 5.53
C VAL A 163 -12.69 -2.62 5.22
N THR A 164 -13.89 -2.34 4.70
CA THR A 164 -14.82 -3.37 4.23
C THR A 164 -15.29 -3.12 2.80
N VAL A 165 -15.73 -4.18 2.13
CA VAL A 165 -16.26 -4.10 0.76
C VAL A 165 -17.53 -3.25 0.75
N GLU A 166 -18.40 -3.40 1.74
CA GLU A 166 -19.64 -2.65 1.89
C GLU A 166 -19.37 -1.16 2.01
N GLU A 167 -18.40 -0.75 2.83
CA GLU A 167 -17.98 0.65 2.96
C GLU A 167 -17.56 1.23 1.61
N TYR A 168 -16.73 0.51 0.86
CA TYR A 168 -16.26 0.93 -0.46
C TYR A 168 -17.39 1.02 -1.51
N LEU A 169 -18.43 0.19 -1.37
CA LEU A 169 -19.53 0.09 -2.33
C LEU A 169 -20.71 1.04 -2.04
N LYS A 170 -20.75 1.73 -0.90
CA LYS A 170 -21.86 2.62 -0.51
C LYS A 170 -22.24 3.62 -1.61
N ASP A 171 -21.24 4.28 -2.18
CA ASP A 171 -21.45 5.32 -3.20
C ASP A 171 -21.24 4.82 -4.63
N LYS A 172 -21.22 3.49 -4.80
CA LYS A 172 -21.02 2.85 -6.10
C LYS A 172 -22.33 2.22 -6.52
N THR A 173 -22.93 2.75 -7.58
CA THR A 173 -24.19 2.26 -8.15
C THR A 173 -24.04 1.98 -9.63
N ASP A 174 -24.64 0.89 -10.10
CA ASP A 174 -24.87 0.61 -11.51
C ASP A 174 -26.28 1.09 -11.95
N LYS A 175 -26.47 1.28 -13.26
CA LYS A 175 -27.72 1.85 -13.81
C LYS A 175 -28.94 0.95 -13.57
N ASP A 176 -28.72 -0.35 -13.60
CA ASP A 176 -29.75 -1.35 -13.34
C ASP A 176 -29.68 -1.74 -11.84
N PRO A 177 -30.76 -1.50 -11.07
CA PRO A 177 -30.80 -1.81 -9.64
C PRO A 177 -30.60 -3.29 -9.29
N LEU A 178 -31.11 -4.20 -10.12
CA LEU A 178 -30.98 -5.64 -9.89
C LEU A 178 -29.53 -6.08 -10.12
N LEU A 179 -28.95 -5.62 -11.22
CA LEU A 179 -27.53 -5.86 -11.54
C LEU A 179 -26.61 -5.28 -10.45
N ASP A 180 -26.89 -4.07 -9.96
CA ASP A 180 -26.14 -3.44 -8.87
C ASP A 180 -26.17 -4.30 -7.60
N GLN A 181 -27.34 -4.82 -7.22
CA GLN A 181 -27.51 -5.69 -6.06
C GLN A 181 -26.71 -6.99 -6.23
N VAL A 182 -26.77 -7.62 -7.40
CA VAL A 182 -26.00 -8.85 -7.72
C VAL A 182 -24.51 -8.58 -7.60
N ILE A 183 -24.00 -7.52 -8.23
CA ILE A 183 -22.57 -7.18 -8.21
C ILE A 183 -22.08 -6.90 -6.79
N LYS A 184 -22.87 -6.18 -5.98
CA LYS A 184 -22.53 -5.88 -4.58
C LYS A 184 -22.46 -7.15 -3.74
N LYS A 185 -23.47 -8.02 -3.81
CA LYS A 185 -23.47 -9.32 -3.12
C LYS A 185 -22.28 -10.18 -3.58
N ALA A 186 -22.04 -10.25 -4.89
CA ALA A 186 -20.93 -11.00 -5.47
C ALA A 186 -19.58 -10.49 -4.94
N ALA A 187 -19.39 -9.17 -4.90
CA ALA A 187 -18.15 -8.55 -4.44
C ALA A 187 -17.86 -8.87 -2.97
N VAL A 188 -18.87 -8.76 -2.10
CA VAL A 188 -18.73 -9.13 -0.68
C VAL A 188 -18.29 -10.60 -0.55
N LYS A 189 -19.00 -11.51 -1.22
CA LYS A 189 -18.68 -12.94 -1.18
C LYS A 189 -17.33 -13.29 -1.79
N PHE A 190 -16.97 -12.63 -2.88
CA PHE A 190 -15.66 -12.78 -3.51
C PHE A 190 -14.53 -12.38 -2.55
N TRP A 191 -14.74 -11.31 -1.76
CA TRP A 191 -13.77 -10.91 -0.75
C TRP A 191 -13.72 -11.85 0.46
N GLU A 192 -14.87 -12.36 0.91
CA GLU A 192 -14.92 -13.40 1.96
C GLU A 192 -14.08 -14.63 1.57
N MET A 193 -14.09 -15.02 0.28
CA MET A 193 -13.22 -16.08 -0.22
C MET A 193 -11.74 -15.72 -0.03
N PHE A 194 -11.32 -14.47 -0.26
CA PHE A 194 -9.93 -14.08 -0.03
C PHE A 194 -9.52 -14.19 1.45
N LEU A 195 -10.43 -13.90 2.38
CA LEU A 195 -10.23 -14.01 3.82
C LEU A 195 -10.20 -15.46 4.32
N SER A 196 -10.78 -16.40 3.57
CA SER A 196 -10.82 -17.81 3.96
C SER A 196 -9.47 -18.51 3.77
N ASN A 197 -9.03 -19.26 4.79
CA ASN A 197 -7.88 -20.16 4.72
C ASN A 197 -8.12 -21.41 3.85
N SER A 198 -9.37 -21.73 3.52
CA SER A 198 -9.70 -22.84 2.59
C SER A 198 -9.59 -22.41 1.13
N CYS A 199 -9.60 -21.12 0.84
CA CYS A 199 -9.42 -20.59 -0.50
C CYS A 199 -7.95 -20.70 -0.92
N LEU A 200 -7.69 -21.34 -2.07
CA LEU A 200 -6.36 -21.46 -2.65
C LEU A 200 -6.16 -20.57 -3.89
N TRP A 201 -6.98 -19.53 -4.05
CA TRP A 201 -6.85 -18.61 -5.18
C TRP A 201 -5.54 -17.82 -5.09
N PRO A 202 -4.86 -17.54 -6.23
CA PRO A 202 -3.59 -16.81 -6.26
C PRO A 202 -3.73 -15.42 -5.63
N LEU A 203 -2.67 -14.96 -4.96
CA LEU A 203 -2.63 -13.64 -4.34
C LEU A 203 -1.60 -12.76 -5.03
N ASP A 204 -2.09 -11.79 -5.82
CA ASP A 204 -1.24 -10.72 -6.34
C ASP A 204 -0.81 -9.75 -5.22
N PHE A 205 0.13 -8.84 -5.53
CA PHE A 205 0.66 -7.91 -4.54
C PHE A 205 -0.39 -6.95 -3.96
N LEU A 206 -1.36 -6.51 -4.75
CA LEU A 206 -2.38 -5.57 -4.31
C LEU A 206 -3.35 -6.24 -3.32
N VAL A 207 -3.81 -7.45 -3.66
CA VAL A 207 -4.68 -8.25 -2.78
C VAL A 207 -3.94 -8.64 -1.50
N GLN A 208 -2.64 -8.95 -1.56
CA GLN A 208 -1.82 -9.20 -0.36
C GLN A 208 -1.84 -7.99 0.58
N VAL A 209 -1.56 -6.78 0.09
CA VAL A 209 -1.57 -5.56 0.91
C VAL A 209 -2.96 -5.32 1.49
N LYS A 210 -4.01 -5.49 0.67
CA LYS A 210 -5.39 -5.31 1.13
C LYS A 210 -5.78 -6.31 2.22
N LEU A 211 -5.44 -7.58 2.04
CA LEU A 211 -5.70 -8.63 3.04
C LEU A 211 -5.00 -8.32 4.37
N ALA A 212 -3.75 -7.87 4.31
CA ALA A 212 -3.02 -7.51 5.52
C ALA A 212 -3.61 -6.29 6.22
N GLN A 213 -4.12 -5.30 5.49
CA GLN A 213 -4.85 -4.15 6.02
C GLN A 213 -6.18 -4.58 6.67
N THR A 214 -7.06 -5.26 5.93
CA THR A 214 -8.41 -5.60 6.43
C THR A 214 -8.39 -6.59 7.59
N SER A 215 -7.31 -7.38 7.71
CA SER A 215 -7.11 -8.31 8.84
C SER A 215 -6.38 -7.68 10.03
N GLY A 216 -6.01 -6.40 9.94
CA GLY A 216 -5.22 -5.67 10.94
C GLY A 216 -3.79 -6.19 11.11
N ILE A 217 -3.32 -7.08 10.24
CA ILE A 217 -1.99 -7.70 10.32
C ILE A 217 -0.93 -6.63 10.10
N LEU A 218 -1.11 -5.80 9.06
CA LEU A 218 -0.15 -4.76 8.70
C LEU A 218 -0.06 -3.69 9.80
N GLU A 219 -1.21 -3.21 10.28
CA GLU A 219 -1.32 -2.20 11.34
C GLU A 219 -0.64 -2.65 12.64
N ARG A 220 -0.93 -3.88 13.09
CA ARG A 220 -0.29 -4.47 14.29
C ARG A 220 1.22 -4.60 14.10
N ALA A 221 1.65 -5.05 12.93
CA ALA A 221 3.06 -5.27 12.65
C ALA A 221 3.84 -3.94 12.56
N LEU A 222 3.25 -2.91 11.94
CA LEU A 222 3.78 -1.54 11.93
C LEU A 222 3.86 -0.97 13.36
N GLY A 223 2.82 -1.19 14.19
CA GLY A 223 2.81 -0.80 15.60
C GLY A 223 3.90 -1.44 16.47
N SER A 224 4.52 -2.54 16.01
CA SER A 224 5.67 -3.16 16.70
C SER A 224 6.97 -2.35 16.55
N TYR A 225 7.01 -1.39 15.63
CA TYR A 225 8.13 -0.47 15.46
C TYR A 225 7.90 0.80 16.27
N ALA A 226 8.98 1.36 16.81
CA ALA A 226 8.91 2.67 17.44
C ALA A 226 8.74 3.79 16.40
N ILE A 227 9.31 3.58 15.21
CA ILE A 227 9.28 4.54 14.10
C ILE A 227 9.21 3.79 12.77
N VAL A 228 8.34 4.26 11.89
CA VAL A 228 8.30 3.90 10.46
C VAL A 228 8.75 5.11 9.65
N LEU A 229 9.78 4.91 8.84
CA LEU A 229 10.31 5.87 7.88
C LEU A 229 9.81 5.46 6.50
N PHE A 230 8.96 6.27 5.87
CA PHE A 230 8.41 5.96 4.55
C PHE A 230 9.02 6.89 3.51
N ASP A 231 9.93 6.37 2.70
CA ASP A 231 10.62 7.12 1.65
C ASP A 231 9.86 7.04 0.32
N GLU A 232 9.97 8.11 -0.47
CA GLU A 232 9.18 8.35 -1.69
C GLU A 232 7.66 8.18 -1.45
N ALA A 233 7.19 8.74 -0.34
CA ALA A 233 5.81 8.58 0.11
C ALA A 233 4.77 9.18 -0.86
N GLN A 234 5.15 10.13 -1.73
CA GLN A 234 4.23 10.71 -2.73
C GLN A 234 3.61 9.67 -3.66
N ASP A 235 4.29 8.53 -3.87
CA ASP A 235 3.85 7.45 -4.75
C ASP A 235 3.09 6.33 -3.98
N ALA A 236 2.73 6.55 -2.72
CA ALA A 236 2.01 5.57 -1.90
C ALA A 236 0.55 5.41 -2.34
N SER A 237 0.05 4.17 -2.33
CA SER A 237 -1.35 3.87 -2.63
C SER A 237 -2.27 4.04 -1.41
N ASP A 238 -3.56 4.29 -1.65
CA ASP A 238 -4.54 4.57 -0.58
C ASP A 238 -4.69 3.41 0.42
N VAL A 239 -4.57 2.17 -0.04
CA VAL A 239 -4.56 0.99 0.84
C VAL A 239 -3.38 1.02 1.83
N VAL A 240 -2.19 1.44 1.38
CA VAL A 240 -1.01 1.58 2.25
C VAL A 240 -1.19 2.77 3.19
N LEU A 241 -1.64 3.92 2.70
CA LEU A 241 -1.90 5.09 3.52
C LEU A 241 -2.94 4.82 4.61
N GLY A 242 -4.01 4.08 4.26
CA GLY A 242 -5.03 3.65 5.21
C GLY A 242 -4.46 2.78 6.33
N ALA A 243 -3.62 1.78 5.99
CA ALA A 243 -2.93 0.96 6.99
C ALA A 243 -2.00 1.79 7.88
N MET A 244 -1.21 2.69 7.29
CA MET A 244 -0.28 3.55 8.02
C MET A 244 -1.01 4.50 8.98
N LYS A 245 -2.13 5.09 8.57
CA LYS A 245 -2.97 5.97 9.42
C LYS A 245 -3.46 5.25 10.69
N ASN A 246 -3.76 3.96 10.56
CA ASN A 246 -4.30 3.15 11.64
C ASN A 246 -3.22 2.50 12.52
N ALA A 247 -1.97 2.44 12.06
CA ALA A 247 -0.85 1.93 12.86
C ALA A 247 -0.60 2.78 14.13
N ASP A 248 -0.27 2.11 15.23
CA ASP A 248 0.02 2.74 16.52
C ASP A 248 1.52 3.00 16.69
N THR A 249 2.06 3.88 15.84
CA THR A 249 3.49 4.19 15.80
C THR A 249 3.75 5.60 15.26
N LYS A 250 5.00 6.07 15.35
CA LYS A 250 5.44 7.29 14.67
C LYS A 250 5.73 6.99 13.21
N ILE A 251 5.17 7.79 12.32
CA ILE A 251 5.42 7.68 10.89
C ILE A 251 5.99 8.99 10.36
N ILE A 252 7.15 8.90 9.72
CA ILE A 252 7.78 10.02 9.03
C ILE A 252 7.71 9.71 7.54
N TYR A 253 6.84 10.44 6.84
CA TYR A 253 6.72 10.37 5.39
C TYR A 253 7.70 11.33 4.76
N VAL A 254 8.54 10.86 3.85
CA VAL A 254 9.53 11.68 3.14
C VAL A 254 9.28 11.56 1.65
N GLY A 255 9.28 12.68 0.96
CA GLY A 255 8.92 12.69 -0.45
C GLY A 255 9.07 14.06 -1.09
N ASP A 256 8.83 14.11 -2.39
CA ASP A 256 8.76 15.36 -3.15
C ASP A 256 7.45 15.39 -3.95
N PRO A 257 6.47 16.21 -3.54
CA PRO A 257 5.20 16.39 -4.26
C PRO A 257 5.38 16.74 -5.74
N HIS A 258 6.46 17.45 -6.09
CA HIS A 258 6.75 17.86 -7.47
C HIS A 258 7.36 16.75 -8.33
N GLN A 259 7.76 15.62 -7.74
CA GLN A 259 8.33 14.46 -8.45
C GLN A 259 7.36 13.29 -8.58
N HIS A 260 6.05 13.55 -8.52
CA HIS A 260 5.05 12.52 -8.77
C HIS A 260 5.02 12.08 -10.24
N ILE A 261 5.83 11.08 -10.58
CA ILE A 261 5.99 10.55 -11.95
C ILE A 261 5.02 9.40 -12.28
N TYR A 262 4.30 8.87 -11.29
CA TYR A 262 3.35 7.76 -11.46
C TYR A 262 1.88 8.20 -11.57
N GLY A 263 1.61 9.49 -11.82
CA GLY A 263 0.24 10.04 -11.94
C GLY A 263 -0.65 9.38 -13.01
N PHE A 264 -0.07 8.70 -14.01
CA PHE A 264 -0.81 7.90 -14.98
C PHE A 264 -1.54 6.69 -14.36
N THR A 265 -1.19 6.30 -13.12
CA THR A 265 -1.89 5.24 -12.37
C THR A 265 -3.16 5.73 -11.65
N GLY A 266 -3.48 7.03 -11.75
CA GLY A 266 -4.65 7.64 -11.12
C GLY A 266 -4.47 7.93 -9.63
N THR A 267 -3.25 7.90 -9.12
CA THR A 267 -2.93 8.28 -7.74
C THR A 267 -2.99 9.81 -7.60
N VAL A 268 -3.76 10.28 -6.63
CA VAL A 268 -3.64 11.63 -6.07
C VAL A 268 -2.39 11.63 -5.18
N ASP A 269 -1.61 12.72 -5.17
CA ASP A 269 -0.41 12.82 -4.35
C ASP A 269 -0.74 12.44 -2.89
N ALA A 270 -0.04 11.41 -2.39
CA ALA A 270 -0.23 10.92 -1.03
C ALA A 270 -0.08 12.04 0.02
N PHE A 271 0.76 13.05 -0.23
CA PHE A 271 0.97 14.17 0.69
C PHE A 271 -0.28 15.03 0.90
N GLU A 272 -1.20 15.07 -0.05
CA GLU A 272 -2.50 15.73 0.08
C GLU A 272 -3.44 14.97 1.03
N LYS A 273 -3.30 13.63 1.09
CA LYS A 273 -4.14 12.74 1.90
C LYS A 273 -3.60 12.51 3.32
N ILE A 274 -2.33 12.82 3.56
CA ILE A 274 -1.70 12.63 4.86
C ILE A 274 -1.93 13.88 5.72
N ASP A 275 -2.66 13.72 6.82
CA ASP A 275 -2.83 14.76 7.83
C ASP A 275 -1.62 14.81 8.78
N GLY A 276 -1.03 16.00 8.95
CA GLY A 276 0.06 16.19 9.91
C GLY A 276 0.93 17.42 9.66
N PRO A 277 1.77 17.79 10.63
CA PRO A 277 2.75 18.86 10.47
C PRO A 277 3.72 18.56 9.31
N VAL A 278 4.23 19.64 8.70
CA VAL A 278 5.16 19.59 7.58
C VAL A 278 6.52 20.14 8.02
N ALA A 279 7.60 19.46 7.62
CA ALA A 279 8.96 19.97 7.65
C ALA A 279 9.51 20.01 6.21
N GLU A 280 10.01 21.16 5.78
CA GLU A 280 10.54 21.35 4.43
C GLU A 280 12.07 21.36 4.45
N LEU A 281 12.69 20.52 3.62
CA LEU A 281 14.14 20.50 3.40
C LEU A 281 14.45 21.37 2.17
N THR A 282 14.59 22.69 2.35
CA THR A 282 14.67 23.66 1.26
C THR A 282 16.08 23.83 0.66
N GLU A 283 17.12 23.34 1.33
CA GLU A 283 18.51 23.44 0.85
C GLU A 283 18.89 22.25 -0.05
N SER A 284 19.45 22.50 -1.24
CA SER A 284 20.03 21.45 -2.09
C SER A 284 21.53 21.34 -1.87
N TYR A 285 22.01 20.11 -1.65
CA TYR A 285 23.44 19.80 -1.56
C TYR A 285 23.99 19.13 -2.83
N ARG A 286 23.16 19.00 -3.88
CA ARG A 286 23.53 18.33 -5.15
C ARG A 286 23.92 19.32 -6.25
N PHE A 287 23.35 20.51 -6.25
CA PHE A 287 23.52 21.49 -7.32
C PHE A 287 23.46 22.93 -6.77
N GLY A 288 24.11 23.87 -7.44
CA GLY A 288 24.15 25.28 -7.02
C GLY A 288 22.89 26.07 -7.40
N GLN A 289 22.79 27.31 -6.88
CA GLN A 289 21.61 28.18 -7.01
C GLN A 289 21.16 28.37 -8.47
N ALA A 290 22.09 28.51 -9.42
CA ALA A 290 21.75 28.70 -10.82
C ALA A 290 20.92 27.54 -11.42
N ILE A 291 21.16 26.30 -11.01
CA ILE A 291 20.35 25.15 -11.45
C ILE A 291 19.01 25.13 -10.70
N ALA A 292 19.02 25.44 -9.40
CA ALA A 292 17.80 25.53 -8.60
C ALA A 292 16.82 26.57 -9.17
N ASP A 293 17.31 27.76 -9.53
CA ASP A 293 16.51 28.85 -10.10
C ASP A 293 15.87 28.48 -11.45
N VAL A 294 16.49 27.59 -12.23
CA VAL A 294 15.92 27.08 -13.48
C VAL A 294 14.84 26.03 -13.20
N CYS A 295 15.08 25.12 -12.26
CA CYS A 295 14.12 24.07 -11.91
C CYS A 295 12.88 24.60 -11.16
N ASN A 296 12.98 25.75 -10.49
CA ASN A 296 11.90 26.37 -9.72
C ASN A 296 11.01 27.33 -10.54
N LYS A 297 11.30 27.52 -11.83
CA LYS A 297 10.47 28.30 -12.76
C LYS A 297 9.38 27.44 -13.38
#